data_AF-A0A4Y9LSD5-F1
#
_entry.id   AF-A0A4Y9LSD5-F1
#
_cell.length_a   1.000
_cell.length_b   1.000
_cell.length_c   1.000
_cell.angle_alpha   90.00
_cell.angle_beta   90.00
_cell.angle_gamma   90.00
#
_symmetry.space_group_name_H-M   'P 1'
#
loop_
_entity.id
_entity.type
_entity.pdbx_description
1 polymer ?
#
loop_
_entity_poly.entity_id
_entity_poly.type
_entity_poly.pdbx_seq_one_letter_code
_entity_poly.pdbx_strand_id
1 'polypeptide(L)'
;MPREQTDWLVQPLVEAGLAPAEIRVLVTRLCFEVIVADDAGTGARLLDVVADRQPAVRSAWLEVVDRLLTRPPAGGRSAEH
;
A
#
# COMPACT_ATOMS: atom_id res chain seq x y z
N MET A 1 6.34 3.36 12.03
CA MET A 1 5.02 2.69 12.02
C MET A 1 5.11 1.46 12.91
N PRO A 2 4.18 1.25 13.85
CA PRO A 2 4.04 -0.02 14.57
C PRO A 2 3.90 -1.19 13.59
N ARG A 3 4.36 -2.40 13.96
CA ARG A 3 4.28 -3.60 13.10
C ARG A 3 2.84 -3.91 12.68
N GLU A 4 1.92 -3.88 13.63
CA GLU A 4 0.49 -4.10 13.41
C GLU A 4 -0.12 -3.14 12.38
N GLN A 5 0.32 -1.88 12.39
CA GLN A 5 -0.14 -0.88 11.42
C GLN A 5 0.43 -1.15 10.04
N THR A 6 1.66 -1.67 9.96
CA THR A 6 2.28 -2.06 8.70
C THR A 6 1.58 -3.29 8.12
N ASP A 7 1.28 -4.27 8.96
CA ASP A 7 0.58 -5.49 8.57
C ASP A 7 -0.85 -5.18 8.09
N TRP A 8 -1.57 -4.31 8.81
CA TRP A 8 -2.87 -3.80 8.36
C TRP A 8 -2.76 -3.05 7.03
N LEU A 9 -1.73 -2.23 6.84
CA LEU A 9 -1.57 -1.46 5.61
C LEU A 9 -1.39 -2.37 4.39
N VAL A 10 -0.59 -3.43 4.51
CA VAL A 10 -0.23 -4.30 3.37
C VAL A 10 -1.14 -5.51 3.19
N GLN A 11 -2.06 -5.77 4.14
CA GLN A 11 -2.98 -6.91 4.10
C GLN A 11 -3.70 -7.10 2.74
N PRO A 12 -4.21 -6.05 2.05
CA PRO A 12 -4.87 -6.23 0.76
C PRO A 12 -3.95 -6.87 -0.30
N LEU A 13 -2.66 -6.56 -0.29
CA LEU A 13 -1.69 -7.12 -1.23
C LEU A 13 -1.40 -8.59 -0.90
N VAL A 14 -1.37 -8.94 0.38
CA VAL A 14 -1.22 -10.32 0.84
C VAL A 14 -2.44 -11.15 0.42
N GLU A 15 -3.65 -10.61 0.60
CA GLU A 15 -4.90 -11.25 0.17
C GLU A 15 -5.00 -11.37 -1.36
N ALA A 16 -4.41 -10.44 -2.11
CA ALA A 16 -4.25 -10.53 -3.55
C ALA A 16 -3.16 -11.53 -4.00
N GLY A 17 -2.51 -12.22 -3.06
CA GLY A 17 -1.57 -13.30 -3.30
C GLY A 17 -0.12 -12.87 -3.47
N LEU A 18 0.26 -11.63 -3.14
CA LEU A 18 1.65 -11.20 -3.24
C LEU A 18 2.50 -11.75 -2.10
N ALA A 19 3.67 -12.25 -2.45
CA ALA A 19 4.68 -12.57 -1.47
C ALA A 19 5.27 -11.29 -0.84
N PRO A 20 5.76 -11.33 0.41
CA PRO A 20 6.40 -10.18 1.05
C PRO A 20 7.55 -9.56 0.24
N ALA A 21 8.26 -10.37 -0.55
CA ALA A 21 9.32 -9.89 -1.43
C ALA A 21 8.78 -9.02 -2.58
N GLU A 22 7.64 -9.39 -3.16
CA GLU A 22 7.00 -8.64 -4.24
C GLU A 22 6.40 -7.32 -3.73
N ILE A 23 5.81 -7.34 -2.54
CA ILE A 23 5.31 -6.13 -1.86
C ILE A 23 6.46 -5.14 -1.64
N ARG A 24 7.62 -5.61 -1.17
CA ARG A 24 8.81 -4.76 -1.00
C ARG A 24 9.23 -4.13 -2.33
N VAL A 25 9.25 -4.88 -3.42
CA VAL A 25 9.61 -4.36 -4.75
C VAL A 25 8.66 -3.24 -5.19
N LEU A 26 7.34 -3.43 -5.02
CA LEU A 26 6.35 -2.41 -5.39
C LEU A 26 6.51 -1.13 -4.57
N VAL A 27 6.66 -1.26 -3.25
CA VAL A 27 6.84 -0.11 -2.35
C VAL A 27 8.14 0.62 -2.66
N THR A 28 9.25 -0.11 -2.84
CA THR A 28 10.54 0.50 -3.19
C THR A 28 10.47 1.23 -4.52
N ARG A 29 9.83 0.65 -5.54
CA ARG A 29 9.65 1.29 -6.85
C ARG A 29 8.86 2.59 -6.73
N LEU A 30 7.73 2.58 -6.01
CA LEU A 30 6.94 3.78 -5.77
C LEU A 30 7.76 4.86 -5.05
N CYS A 31 8.44 4.51 -3.95
CA CYS A 31 9.25 5.47 -3.21
C CYS A 31 10.34 6.09 -4.09
N PHE A 32 10.99 5.28 -4.92
CA PHE A 32 12.02 5.76 -5.84
C PHE A 32 11.46 6.72 -6.89
N GLU A 33 10.35 6.35 -7.53
CA GLU A 33 9.63 7.20 -8.52
C GLU A 33 9.18 8.54 -7.92
N VAL A 34 8.77 8.55 -6.65
CA VAL A 34 8.39 9.78 -5.92
C VAL A 34 9.61 10.64 -5.60
N ILE A 35 10.73 10.04 -5.20
CA ILE A 35 11.97 10.77 -4.84
C ILE A 35 12.65 11.38 -6.08
N VAL A 36 12.68 10.65 -7.19
CA VAL A 36 13.44 11.03 -8.39
C VAL A 36 12.69 12.06 -9.23
N ALA A 37 11.38 12.17 -9.08
CA ALA A 37 10.58 13.03 -9.92
C ALA A 37 10.40 14.44 -9.34
N ASP A 38 10.55 15.45 -10.22
CA ASP A 38 10.66 16.86 -9.82
C ASP A 38 9.36 17.42 -9.21
N ASP A 39 8.18 17.17 -9.80
CA ASP A 39 6.90 17.62 -9.24
C ASP A 39 5.71 17.26 -10.16
N ALA A 40 4.50 17.26 -9.59
CA ALA A 40 3.16 17.12 -10.22
C ALA A 40 2.57 15.72 -10.53
N GLY A 41 3.29 14.60 -10.33
CA GLY A 41 2.86 13.29 -10.88
C GLY A 41 2.39 12.18 -9.92
N THR A 42 2.30 12.39 -8.61
CA THR A 42 2.18 11.27 -7.64
C THR A 42 0.99 10.35 -7.90
N GLY A 43 -0.18 10.90 -8.27
CA GLY A 43 -1.39 10.12 -8.57
C GLY A 43 -1.26 9.19 -9.78
N ALA A 44 -0.69 9.68 -10.89
CA ALA A 44 -0.49 8.88 -12.10
C ALA A 44 0.55 7.78 -11.88
N ARG A 45 1.66 8.10 -11.18
CA ARG A 45 2.71 7.13 -10.87
C ARG A 45 2.27 6.01 -9.95
N LEU A 46 1.34 6.30 -9.02
CA LEU A 46 0.73 5.26 -8.17
C LEU A 46 0.06 4.17 -9.01
N LEU A 47 -0.59 4.53 -10.11
CA LEU A 47 -1.22 3.57 -11.02
C LEU A 47 -0.19 2.87 -11.92
N ASP A 48 0.82 3.61 -12.40
CA ASP A 48 1.84 3.05 -13.30
C ASP A 48 2.68 1.94 -12.66
N VAL A 49 2.95 2.03 -11.35
CA VAL A 49 3.73 1.01 -10.61
C VAL A 49 3.10 -0.38 -10.70
N VAL A 50 1.76 -0.45 -10.81
CA VAL A 50 0.99 -1.70 -10.89
C VAL A 50 0.33 -1.91 -12.27
N ALA A 51 0.66 -1.10 -13.27
CA ALA A 51 0.06 -1.18 -14.59
C ALA A 51 0.20 -2.56 -15.24
N ASP A 52 1.32 -3.27 -15.04
CA ASP A 52 1.52 -4.60 -15.61
C ASP A 52 0.99 -5.75 -14.73
N ARG A 53 0.37 -5.44 -13.59
CA ARG A 53 -0.12 -6.44 -12.64
C ARG A 53 -1.55 -6.85 -12.95
N GLN A 54 -1.93 -8.04 -12.48
CA GLN A 54 -3.30 -8.54 -12.60
C GLN A 54 -4.32 -7.63 -11.89
N PRO A 55 -5.60 -7.61 -12.31
CA PRO A 55 -6.61 -6.70 -11.78
C PRO A 55 -6.74 -6.73 -10.26
N ALA A 56 -6.70 -7.91 -9.64
CA ALA A 56 -6.79 -8.07 -8.19
C ALA A 56 -5.68 -7.31 -7.44
N VAL A 57 -4.46 -7.30 -7.98
CA VAL A 57 -3.30 -6.62 -7.39
C VAL A 57 -3.41 -5.10 -7.56
N ARG A 58 -3.95 -4.65 -8.70
CA ARG A 58 -4.20 -3.22 -8.93
C ARG A 58 -5.24 -2.68 -7.94
N SER A 59 -6.34 -3.41 -7.72
CA SER A 59 -7.37 -3.03 -6.75
C SER A 59 -6.82 -3.03 -5.32
N ALA A 60 -6.09 -4.08 -4.94
CA ALA A 60 -5.45 -4.17 -3.63
C ALA A 60 -4.47 -3.02 -3.39
N TRP A 61 -3.68 -2.64 -4.40
CA TRP A 61 -2.76 -1.52 -4.31
C TRP A 61 -3.47 -0.18 -4.07
N LEU A 62 -4.58 0.08 -4.77
CA LEU A 62 -5.40 1.26 -4.53
C LEU A 62 -5.95 1.30 -3.11
N GLU A 63 -6.35 0.14 -2.58
CA GLU A 63 -6.80 0.03 -1.19
C GLU A 63 -5.67 0.31 -0.19
N VAL A 64 -4.45 -0.17 -0.43
CA VAL A 64 -3.27 0.17 0.40
C VAL A 64 -3.01 1.68 0.39
N VAL A 65 -3.11 2.32 -0.77
CA VAL A 65 -2.93 3.77 -0.92
C VAL A 65 -4.03 4.52 -0.17
N ASP A 66 -5.28 4.08 -0.28
CA ASP A 66 -6.40 4.66 0.48
C ASP A 66 -6.18 4.51 1.99
N ARG A 67 -5.78 3.32 2.46
CA ARG A 67 -5.40 3.04 3.86
C ARG A 67 -4.23 3.90 4.35
N LEU A 68 -3.29 4.26 3.48
CA LEU A 68 -2.15 5.12 3.80
C LEU A 68 -2.56 6.59 3.95
N LEU A 69 -3.49 7.05 3.11
CA LEU A 69 -3.98 8.43 3.10
C LEU A 69 -5.07 8.67 4.14
N THR A 70 -5.77 7.62 4.56
CA THR A 70 -6.77 7.65 5.63
C THR A 70 -6.15 7.36 6.99
N ARG A 71 -6.76 7.88 8.06
CA ARG A 71 -6.31 7.60 9.42
C ARG A 71 -6.57 6.12 9.73
N PRO A 72 -5.58 5.37 10.27
CA PRO A 72 -5.80 3.99 10.68
C PRO A 72 -6.98 3.90 11.67
N PRO A 73 -7.81 2.85 11.60
CA PRO A 73 -8.86 2.65 12.59
C PRO A 73 -8.22 2.68 13.97
N ALA A 74 -8.76 3.50 14.88
CA ALA A 74 -8.31 3.53 16.26
C ALA A 74 -8.33 2.09 16.77
N GLY A 75 -7.15 1.56 17.13
CA GLY A 75 -7.00 0.19 17.62
C GLY A 75 -8.12 -0.12 18.60
N GLY A 76 -8.85 -1.21 18.34
CA GLY A 76 -10.00 -1.61 19.14
C GLY A 76 -9.61 -1.54 20.61
N ARG A 77 -10.21 -0.60 21.35
CA ARG A 77 -10.21 -0.66 22.79
C ARG A 77 -10.87 -1.99 23.13
N SER A 78 -10.11 -2.85 23.80
CA SER A 78 -10.59 -4.05 24.44
C SER A 78 -11.95 -3.79 25.07
N ALA A 79 -12.93 -4.58 24.64
CA ALA A 79 -14.21 -4.68 25.30
C ALA A 79 -14.03 -5.48 26.59
N GLU A 80 -13.48 -4.91 27.67
CA GLU A 80 -13.41 -5.63 28.95
C GLU A 80 -13.63 -4.70 30.16
N HIS A 81 -14.83 -4.88 30.76
CA HIS A 81 -15.32 -4.57 32.12
C HIS A 81 -15.36 -3.12 32.62
#